data_AF-A0A2K4WIN9-F1
#
_entry.id   AF-A0A2K4WIN9-F1
#
_cell.length_a   1.000
_cell.length_b   1.000
_cell.length_c   1.000
_cell.angle_alpha   90.00
_cell.angle_beta   90.00
_cell.angle_gamma   90.00
#
_symmetry.space_group_name_H-M   'P 1'
#
loop_
_entity.id
_entity.type
_entity.pdbx_description
1 polymer ?
#
loop_
_entity_poly.entity_id
_entity_poly.type
_entity_poly.pdbx_seq_one_letter_code
_entity_poly.pdbx_strand_id
1 'polypeptide(L)'
;MKSKRLKLWILTARIDFQTLVHGLRQQPFNDQNRLGVEVLDILDDKATFRYHEQRDITQSFTNPLGETVESSYSTFISFDMVFELLGSDRYSICMGSPPKDLKPFVELIRTAVGMNFALEIVKPDISSVYQQLKADKRFTRVMAKRIVSGAVTFDIESSYRVDIASTGNAMTKLLEITGGRAAPIDKIKIVYTYNSAPVQIELSRSGSVAISLDDDEHLHLLTSLLIR
;
A
#
# COMPACT_ATOMS: atom_id res chain seq x y z
N MET A 1 14.62 -11.10 8.43
CA MET A 1 14.17 -10.62 7.10
C MET A 1 13.45 -9.29 7.27
N LYS A 2 13.84 -8.26 6.53
CA LYS A 2 13.20 -6.94 6.56
C LYS A 2 11.89 -7.04 5.79
N SER A 3 10.76 -6.63 6.37
CA SER A 3 9.49 -6.66 5.65
C SER A 3 9.42 -5.53 4.62
N LYS A 4 9.02 -5.86 3.40
CA LYS A 4 8.71 -4.86 2.35
C LYS A 4 7.36 -4.25 2.69
N ARG A 5 7.28 -2.93 2.68
CA ARG A 5 6.01 -2.21 2.86
C ARG A 5 5.54 -1.70 1.51
N LEU A 6 4.26 -1.82 1.25
CA LEU A 6 3.65 -1.42 -0.01
C LEU A 6 2.43 -0.56 0.25
N LYS A 7 2.13 0.28 -0.72
CA LYS A 7 0.87 0.99 -0.83
C LYS A 7 0.36 0.89 -2.26
N LEU A 8 -0.89 0.47 -2.41
CA LEU A 8 -1.51 0.30 -3.72
C LEU A 8 -2.49 1.43 -4.00
N TRP A 9 -2.43 1.92 -5.23
CA TRP A 9 -3.34 2.93 -5.76
C TRP A 9 -3.93 2.45 -7.09
N ILE A 10 -5.05 3.05 -7.45
CA ILE A 10 -5.66 2.96 -8.77
C ILE A 10 -5.61 4.35 -9.38
N LEU A 11 -5.00 4.44 -10.55
CA LEU A 11 -5.08 5.60 -11.43
C LEU A 11 -6.14 5.32 -12.48
N THR A 12 -7.14 6.20 -12.56
CA THR A 12 -8.12 6.21 -13.64
C THR A 12 -7.85 7.43 -14.51
N ALA A 13 -7.49 7.22 -15.77
CA ALA A 13 -7.16 8.28 -16.72
C ALA A 13 -7.53 7.87 -18.15
N ARG A 14 -8.12 8.80 -18.91
CA ARG A 14 -8.55 8.57 -20.31
C ARG A 14 -7.39 8.70 -21.31
N ILE A 15 -6.32 7.96 -21.05
CA ILE A 15 -5.16 7.82 -21.91
C ILE A 15 -4.80 6.34 -21.96
N ASP A 16 -4.11 5.89 -23.01
CA ASP A 16 -3.57 4.53 -23.07
C ASP A 16 -2.27 4.39 -22.25
N PHE A 17 -1.83 3.14 -22.04
CA PHE A 17 -0.66 2.83 -21.22
C PHE A 17 0.63 3.43 -21.78
N GLN A 18 0.79 3.45 -23.10
CA GLN A 18 2.00 3.97 -23.74
C GLN A 18 2.08 5.49 -23.57
N THR A 19 0.94 6.18 -23.66
CA THR A 19 0.83 7.60 -23.38
C THR A 19 1.16 7.91 -21.90
N LEU A 20 0.68 7.10 -20.96
CA LEU A 20 1.00 7.24 -19.52
C LEU A 20 2.51 7.08 -19.28
N VAL A 21 3.09 6.00 -19.79
CA VAL A 21 4.52 5.69 -19.66
C VAL A 21 5.35 6.80 -20.31
N HIS A 22 4.97 7.27 -21.50
CA HIS A 22 5.65 8.38 -22.17
C HIS A 22 5.61 9.66 -21.33
N GLY A 23 4.43 10.04 -20.81
CA GLY A 23 4.28 11.22 -19.96
C GLY A 23 5.18 11.18 -18.73
N LEU A 24 5.26 10.03 -18.05
CA LEU A 24 6.16 9.81 -16.91
C LEU A 24 7.63 9.92 -17.31
N ARG A 25 8.03 9.34 -18.45
CA ARG A 25 9.41 9.42 -18.96
C ARG A 25 9.87 10.85 -19.24
N GLN A 26 8.95 11.77 -19.52
CA GLN A 26 9.26 13.19 -19.71
C GLN A 26 9.44 13.95 -18.40
N GLN A 27 9.39 13.28 -17.24
CA GLN A 27 9.56 13.88 -15.91
C GLN A 27 10.83 13.37 -15.20
N PRO A 28 12.04 13.45 -15.80
CA PRO A 28 13.26 13.09 -15.07
C PRO A 28 13.49 14.04 -13.90
N PHE A 29 14.13 13.54 -12.84
CA PHE A 29 14.50 14.39 -11.72
C PHE A 29 15.39 15.53 -12.19
N ASN A 30 15.10 16.74 -11.72
CA ASN A 30 15.93 17.92 -11.93
C ASN A 30 15.89 18.83 -10.69
N ASP A 31 16.95 19.60 -10.48
CA ASP A 31 17.11 20.42 -9.27
C ASP A 31 16.10 21.57 -9.16
N GLN A 32 15.48 21.97 -10.28
CA GLN A 32 14.47 23.05 -10.29
C GLN A 32 13.13 22.56 -9.74
N ASN A 33 12.66 21.42 -10.24
CA ASN A 33 11.39 20.82 -9.84
C ASN A 33 11.52 19.97 -8.57
N ARG A 34 12.73 19.52 -8.25
CA ARG A 34 13.07 18.69 -7.07
C ARG A 34 12.27 17.40 -6.96
N LEU A 35 11.66 16.97 -8.06
CA LEU A 35 10.84 15.78 -8.19
C LEU A 35 11.05 15.19 -9.58
N GLY A 36 10.93 13.88 -9.70
CA GLY A 36 10.96 13.19 -10.99
C GLY A 36 11.01 11.69 -10.86
N VAL A 37 11.17 11.02 -12.00
CA VAL A 37 11.24 9.57 -12.10
C VAL A 37 12.44 9.12 -12.91
N GLU A 38 12.95 7.95 -12.56
CA GLU A 38 13.93 7.19 -13.31
C GLU A 38 13.25 5.92 -13.83
N VAL A 39 13.45 5.58 -15.09
CA VAL A 39 12.91 4.35 -15.69
C VAL A 39 13.78 3.18 -15.28
N LEU A 40 13.18 2.13 -14.71
CA LEU A 40 13.88 0.88 -14.40
C LEU A 40 13.58 -0.20 -15.42
N ASP A 41 12.30 -0.38 -15.80
CA ASP A 41 11.86 -1.39 -16.75
C ASP A 41 10.54 -0.99 -17.43
N ILE A 42 10.33 -1.40 -18.68
CA ILE A 42 9.10 -1.15 -19.43
C ILE A 42 8.76 -2.38 -20.27
N LEU A 43 7.57 -2.92 -20.04
CA LEU A 43 6.92 -3.99 -20.77
C LEU A 43 5.61 -3.47 -21.39
N ASP A 44 4.90 -4.32 -22.13
CA ASP A 44 3.69 -3.90 -22.87
C ASP A 44 2.54 -3.43 -21.97
N ASP A 45 2.39 -4.04 -20.79
CA ASP A 45 1.30 -3.81 -19.83
C ASP A 45 1.79 -3.38 -18.45
N LYS A 46 3.10 -3.26 -18.27
CA LYS A 46 3.74 -3.00 -16.97
C LYS A 46 4.97 -2.12 -17.13
N ALA A 47 5.15 -1.18 -16.20
CA ALA A 47 6.31 -0.30 -16.19
C ALA A 47 6.76 -0.05 -14.75
N THR A 48 8.07 -0.12 -14.54
CA THR A 48 8.71 0.08 -13.25
C THR A 48 9.52 1.36 -13.28
N PHE A 49 9.24 2.26 -12.34
CA PHE A 49 9.94 3.52 -12.18
C PHE A 49 10.49 3.65 -10.76
N ARG A 50 11.56 4.39 -10.60
CA ARG A 50 12.00 4.91 -9.31
C ARG A 50 11.61 6.38 -9.20
N TYR A 51 10.79 6.69 -8.21
CA TYR A 51 10.45 8.07 -7.86
C TYR A 51 11.59 8.69 -7.07
N HIS A 52 11.87 9.97 -7.33
CA HIS A 52 12.86 10.77 -6.63
C HIS A 52 12.25 12.11 -6.23
N GLU A 53 12.51 12.53 -5.00
CA GLU A 53 12.07 13.81 -4.49
C GLU A 53 13.06 14.39 -3.48
N GLN A 54 13.30 15.69 -3.55
CA GLN A 54 14.04 16.45 -2.56
C GLN A 54 13.09 17.38 -1.79
N ARG A 55 13.03 17.23 -0.46
CA ARG A 55 12.25 18.09 0.44
C ARG A 55 13.16 18.88 1.34
N ASP A 56 12.88 20.17 1.51
CA ASP A 56 13.46 20.95 2.59
C ASP A 56 12.55 20.85 3.82
N ILE A 57 13.14 20.48 4.95
CA ILE A 57 12.44 20.35 6.22
C ILE A 57 13.02 21.39 7.16
N THR A 58 12.17 22.31 7.60
CA THR A 58 12.46 23.27 8.67
C THR A 58 11.74 22.82 9.92
N GLN A 59 12.49 22.62 11.00
CA GLN A 59 11.97 22.26 12.32
C GLN A 59 12.27 23.41 13.28
N SER A 60 11.26 23.81 14.05
CA SER A 60 11.45 24.72 15.17
C SER A 60 11.31 23.95 16.48
N PHE A 61 12.23 24.19 17.41
CA PHE A 61 12.15 23.64 18.76
C PHE A 61 12.54 24.70 19.78
N THR A 62 11.84 24.70 20.92
CA THR A 62 12.19 25.55 22.04
C THR A 62 13.28 24.88 22.86
N ASN A 63 14.42 25.54 23.00
CA ASN A 63 15.51 25.04 23.82
C ASN A 63 15.17 25.19 25.32
N PRO A 64 15.94 24.56 26.23
CA PRO A 64 15.71 24.67 27.68
C PRO A 64 15.81 26.09 28.25
N LEU A 65 16.32 27.05 27.47
CA LEU A 65 16.43 28.47 27.84
C LEU A 65 15.20 29.28 27.40
N GLY A 66 14.23 28.65 26.73
CA GLY A 66 13.02 29.31 26.24
C GLY A 66 13.15 29.94 24.85
N GLU A 67 14.29 29.77 24.17
CA GLU A 67 14.52 30.31 22.84
C GLU A 67 14.02 29.35 21.77
N THR A 68 13.39 29.87 20.72
CA THR A 68 13.02 29.05 19.56
C THR A 68 14.20 28.97 18.61
N VAL A 69 14.69 27.76 18.38
CA VAL A 69 15.75 27.46 17.43
C VAL A 69 15.12 26.84 16.18
N GLU A 70 15.48 27.36 15.01
CA GLU A 70 15.12 26.78 13.72
C GLU A 70 16.29 25.97 13.15
N SER A 71 15.99 24.79 12.65
CA SER A 71 16.93 23.92 11.95
C SER A 71 16.34 23.51 10.62
N SER A 72 17.08 23.75 9.54
CA SER A 72 16.68 23.38 8.18
C SER A 72 17.64 22.36 7.59
N TYR A 73 17.11 21.30 6.99
CA TYR A 73 17.88 20.32 6.25
C TYR A 73 17.10 19.82 5.04
N SER A 74 17.82 19.42 3.98
CA SER A 74 17.21 18.76 2.83
C SER A 74 17.23 17.24 3.02
N THR A 75 16.15 16.58 2.63
CA THR A 75 16.05 15.11 2.58
C THR A 75 15.74 14.65 1.17
N PHE A 76 16.34 13.53 0.78
CA PHE A 76 16.07 12.87 -0.49
C PHE A 76 15.22 11.62 -0.22
N ILE A 77 14.08 11.55 -0.89
CA ILE A 77 13.14 10.44 -0.82
C ILE A 77 13.21 9.72 -2.16
N SER A 78 13.46 8.41 -2.11
CA SER A 78 13.44 7.57 -3.29
C SER A 78 12.71 6.27 -3.01
N PHE A 79 11.85 5.86 -3.94
CA PHE A 79 11.15 4.58 -3.86
C PHE A 79 10.77 4.05 -5.24
N ASP A 80 10.72 2.72 -5.35
CA ASP A 80 10.29 2.05 -6.56
C ASP A 80 8.76 1.97 -6.61
N MET A 81 8.23 2.15 -7.81
CA MET A 81 6.81 2.06 -8.12
C MET A 81 6.58 1.28 -9.41
N VAL A 82 5.56 0.42 -9.38
CA VAL A 82 5.16 -0.41 -10.52
C VAL A 82 3.78 0.04 -10.99
N PHE A 83 3.67 0.39 -12.25
CA PHE A 83 2.42 0.64 -12.96
C PHE A 83 2.04 -0.61 -13.74
N GLU A 84 0.78 -1.02 -13.65
CA GLU A 84 0.26 -2.18 -14.38
C GLU A 84 -1.13 -1.89 -14.94
N LEU A 85 -1.37 -2.26 -16.20
CA LEU A 85 -2.65 -2.07 -16.88
C LEU A 85 -3.73 -2.99 -16.28
N LEU A 86 -4.86 -2.42 -15.86
CA LEU A 86 -6.02 -3.18 -15.35
C LEU A 86 -7.19 -3.23 -16.34
N GLY A 87 -7.24 -2.28 -17.26
CA GLY A 87 -8.32 -2.10 -18.24
C GLY A 87 -8.04 -0.87 -19.11
N SER A 88 -8.98 -0.48 -19.95
CA SER A 88 -8.77 0.56 -20.97
C SER A 88 -8.32 1.93 -20.44
N ASP A 89 -8.69 2.28 -19.21
CA ASP A 89 -8.45 3.59 -18.59
C ASP A 89 -8.03 3.47 -17.12
N ARG A 90 -7.67 2.27 -16.65
CA ARG A 90 -7.34 1.98 -15.26
C ARG A 90 -5.99 1.32 -15.13
N TYR A 91 -5.21 1.82 -14.19
CA TYR A 91 -3.85 1.37 -13.91
C TYR A 91 -3.69 1.14 -12.41
N SER A 92 -3.09 0.02 -12.03
CA SER A 92 -2.63 -0.14 -10.65
C SER A 92 -1.27 0.53 -10.47
N ILE A 93 -1.03 1.07 -9.28
CA ILE A 93 0.26 1.61 -8.88
C ILE A 93 0.65 0.97 -7.55
N CYS A 94 1.68 0.14 -7.56
CA CYS A 94 2.25 -0.46 -6.35
C CYS A 94 3.53 0.28 -5.96
N MET A 95 3.51 1.01 -4.84
CA MET A 95 4.64 1.79 -4.34
C MET A 95 5.35 1.10 -3.18
N GLY A 96 6.67 0.98 -3.25
CA GLY A 96 7.50 0.44 -2.17
C GLY A 96 7.78 1.48 -1.08
N SER A 97 7.22 1.32 0.11
CA SER A 97 7.49 2.17 1.28
C SER A 97 7.39 3.69 1.01
N PRO A 98 6.32 4.19 0.36
CA PRO A 98 6.20 5.62 0.07
C PRO A 98 6.09 6.46 1.36
N PRO A 99 6.45 7.76 1.30
CA PRO A 99 6.22 8.68 2.40
C PRO A 99 4.71 8.84 2.69
N LYS A 100 4.38 9.37 3.88
CA LYS A 100 2.98 9.63 4.26
C LYS A 100 2.33 10.67 3.36
N ASP A 101 3.07 11.74 3.06
CA ASP A 101 2.63 12.80 2.17
C ASP A 101 3.02 12.47 0.73
N LEU A 102 2.02 12.32 -0.12
CA LEU A 102 2.12 11.99 -1.54
C LEU A 102 1.57 13.11 -2.42
N LYS A 103 1.31 14.32 -1.89
CA LYS A 103 0.92 15.47 -2.73
C LYS A 103 1.91 15.72 -3.88
N PRO A 104 3.25 15.68 -3.67
CA PRO A 104 4.20 15.91 -4.76
C PRO A 104 4.12 14.82 -5.84
N PHE A 105 3.87 13.56 -5.44
CA PHE A 105 3.61 12.48 -6.38
C PHE A 105 2.33 12.72 -7.20
N VAL A 106 1.24 13.19 -6.58
CA VAL A 106 0.00 13.51 -7.30
C VAL A 106 0.21 14.60 -8.34
N GLU A 107 1.02 15.62 -8.03
CA GLU A 107 1.38 16.67 -8.99
C GLU A 107 2.27 16.15 -10.12
N LEU A 108 3.18 15.21 -9.83
CA LEU A 108 3.94 14.51 -10.87
C LEU A 108 3.01 13.76 -11.84
N ILE A 109 2.02 13.03 -11.32
CA ILE A 109 1.01 12.34 -12.14
C ILE A 109 0.20 13.35 -12.95
N ARG A 110 -0.19 14.49 -12.36
CA ARG A 110 -0.89 15.56 -13.08
C ARG A 110 -0.09 16.09 -14.27
N THR A 111 1.22 16.30 -14.10
CA THR A 111 2.06 16.75 -15.21
C THR A 111 2.23 15.67 -16.28
N ALA A 112 2.33 14.40 -15.88
CA ALA A 112 2.48 13.28 -16.81
C ALA A 112 1.21 12.95 -17.60
N VAL A 113 0.03 13.10 -16.99
CA VAL A 113 -1.26 12.59 -17.52
C VAL A 113 -2.23 13.72 -17.90
N GLY A 114 -1.98 14.94 -17.45
CA GLY A 114 -2.89 16.08 -17.57
C GLY A 114 -3.86 16.21 -16.40
N MET A 115 -4.87 17.08 -16.51
CA MET A 115 -5.76 17.43 -15.39
C MET A 115 -6.90 16.44 -15.14
N ASN A 116 -7.21 15.56 -16.10
CA ASN A 116 -8.39 14.68 -16.06
C ASN A 116 -8.01 13.25 -15.63
N PHE A 117 -7.68 13.07 -14.36
CA PHE A 117 -7.45 11.75 -13.77
C PHE A 117 -8.04 11.66 -12.36
N ALA A 118 -8.24 10.44 -11.89
CA ALA A 118 -8.53 10.12 -10.49
C ALA A 118 -7.45 9.21 -9.92
N LEU A 119 -7.06 9.44 -8.67
CA LEU A 119 -6.13 8.60 -7.92
C LEU A 119 -6.80 8.15 -6.62
N GLU A 120 -6.93 6.84 -6.45
CA GLU A 120 -7.62 6.24 -5.31
C GLU A 120 -6.72 5.21 -4.62
N ILE A 121 -6.63 5.27 -3.30
CA ILE A 121 -5.95 4.22 -2.53
C ILE A 121 -6.82 2.96 -2.55
N VAL A 122 -6.22 1.81 -2.84
CA VAL A 122 -6.89 0.51 -2.77
C VAL A 122 -7.28 0.23 -1.31
N LYS A 123 -8.58 0.03 -1.06
CA LYS A 123 -9.12 -0.33 0.26
C LYS A 123 -9.55 -1.80 0.23
N PRO A 124 -8.71 -2.74 0.66
CA PRO A 124 -9.03 -4.15 0.54
C PRO A 124 -10.17 -4.55 1.50
N ASP A 125 -11.09 -5.37 1.02
CA ASP A 125 -11.94 -6.18 1.89
C ASP A 125 -11.07 -7.30 2.49
N ILE A 126 -10.54 -7.04 3.68
CA ILE A 126 -9.63 -7.96 4.37
C ILE A 126 -10.25 -9.34 4.58
N SER A 127 -11.55 -9.42 4.84
CA SER A 127 -12.24 -10.70 5.04
C SER A 127 -12.26 -11.49 3.73
N SER A 128 -12.61 -10.84 2.62
CA SER A 128 -12.58 -11.44 1.29
C SER A 128 -11.18 -11.90 0.90
N VAL A 129 -10.16 -11.05 1.09
CA VAL A 129 -8.76 -11.40 0.79
C VAL A 129 -8.31 -12.62 1.60
N TYR A 130 -8.64 -12.68 2.89
CA TYR A 130 -8.31 -13.83 3.73
C TYR A 130 -8.99 -15.13 3.24
N GLN A 131 -10.25 -15.07 2.83
CA GLN A 131 -10.94 -16.25 2.26
C GLN A 131 -10.34 -16.67 0.92
N GLN A 132 -9.97 -15.72 0.06
CA GLN A 132 -9.33 -16.01 -1.22
C GLN A 132 -7.96 -16.67 -1.02
N LEU A 133 -7.15 -16.17 -0.08
CA LEU A 133 -5.88 -16.82 0.30
C LEU A 133 -6.11 -18.25 0.79
N LYS A 134 -7.16 -18.51 1.58
CA LYS A 134 -7.48 -19.87 2.04
C LYS A 134 -7.96 -20.80 0.91
N ALA A 135 -8.65 -20.26 -0.08
CA ALA A 135 -9.24 -21.04 -1.17
C ALA A 135 -8.21 -21.38 -2.26
N ASP A 136 -7.18 -20.56 -2.42
CA ASP A 136 -6.14 -20.75 -3.43
C ASP A 136 -5.08 -21.76 -2.96
N LYS A 137 -4.93 -22.84 -3.73
CA LYS A 137 -4.06 -23.99 -3.41
C LYS A 137 -2.57 -23.64 -3.39
N ARG A 138 -2.16 -22.51 -3.98
CA ARG A 138 -0.77 -22.03 -3.92
C ARG A 138 -0.36 -21.57 -2.52
N PHE A 139 -1.33 -21.19 -1.70
CA PHE A 139 -1.10 -20.80 -0.31
C PHE A 139 -1.54 -21.92 0.63
N THR A 140 -0.58 -22.50 1.35
CA THR A 140 -0.87 -23.56 2.33
C THR A 140 -0.73 -23.04 3.75
N ARG A 141 -1.37 -23.72 4.72
CA ARG A 141 -1.29 -23.38 6.16
C ARG A 141 -1.70 -21.93 6.48
N VAL A 142 -2.64 -21.38 5.71
CA VAL A 142 -3.13 -20.00 5.86
C VAL A 142 -3.82 -19.82 7.22
N MET A 143 -3.32 -18.86 8.00
CA MET A 143 -3.78 -18.63 9.37
C MET A 143 -3.66 -17.15 9.76
N ALA A 144 -4.73 -16.59 10.33
CA ALA A 144 -4.66 -15.28 10.96
C ALA A 144 -4.00 -15.38 12.33
N LYS A 145 -2.91 -14.64 12.57
CA LYS A 145 -2.20 -14.59 13.85
C LYS A 145 -2.59 -13.40 14.71
N ARG A 146 -2.99 -12.30 14.08
CA ARG A 146 -3.53 -11.13 14.78
C ARG A 146 -4.63 -10.48 13.96
N ILE A 147 -5.67 -10.00 14.63
CA ILE A 147 -6.75 -9.21 14.03
C ILE A 147 -7.02 -8.01 14.92
N VAL A 148 -7.17 -6.83 14.30
CA VAL A 148 -7.80 -5.67 14.92
C VAL A 148 -9.12 -5.45 14.18
N SER A 149 -10.24 -5.55 14.88
CA SER A 149 -11.55 -5.30 14.29
C SER A 149 -11.79 -3.80 14.11
N GLY A 150 -12.64 -3.47 13.15
CA GLY A 150 -13.35 -2.19 13.17
C GLY A 150 -14.38 -2.14 14.30
N ALA A 151 -15.13 -1.04 14.35
CA ALA A 151 -16.22 -0.89 15.32
C ALA A 151 -17.31 -1.93 15.05
N VAL A 152 -17.61 -2.74 16.06
CA VAL A 152 -18.73 -3.68 16.09
C VAL A 152 -19.79 -3.08 17.01
N THR A 153 -20.93 -2.73 16.44
CA THR A 153 -22.06 -2.16 17.18
C THR A 153 -22.78 -3.26 17.94
N PHE A 154 -23.00 -3.08 19.25
CA PHE A 154 -23.79 -4.03 20.05
C PHE A 154 -25.17 -3.46 20.44
N ASP A 155 -25.29 -2.14 20.56
CA ASP A 155 -26.56 -1.42 20.67
C ASP A 155 -26.49 -0.07 19.93
N ILE A 156 -27.54 0.75 20.01
CA ILE A 156 -27.66 2.01 19.25
C ILE A 156 -26.57 3.03 19.64
N GLU A 157 -26.07 2.97 20.88
CA GLU A 157 -25.19 3.99 21.45
C GLU A 157 -23.76 3.48 21.67
N SER A 158 -23.55 2.18 21.51
CA SER A 158 -22.34 1.52 21.95
C SER A 158 -21.74 0.61 20.88
N SER A 159 -20.43 0.76 20.72
CA SER A 159 -19.62 -0.10 19.86
C SER A 159 -18.36 -0.53 20.58
N TYR A 160 -17.85 -1.69 20.21
CA TYR A 160 -16.58 -2.20 20.71
C TYR A 160 -15.63 -2.52 19.57
N ARG A 161 -14.34 -2.61 19.89
CA ARG A 161 -13.30 -3.10 18.99
C ARG A 161 -12.52 -4.17 19.72
N VAL A 162 -12.01 -5.15 18.97
CA VAL A 162 -11.25 -6.26 19.52
C VAL A 162 -9.89 -6.31 18.86
N ASP A 163 -8.84 -6.42 19.67
CA ASP A 163 -7.49 -6.78 19.23
C ASP A 163 -7.18 -8.19 19.71
N ILE A 164 -7.08 -9.13 18.78
CA ILE A 164 -6.91 -10.55 19.05
C ILE A 164 -5.52 -10.95 18.56
N ALA A 165 -4.63 -11.34 19.47
CA ALA A 165 -3.43 -12.10 19.15
C ALA A 165 -3.66 -13.58 19.48
N SER A 166 -3.44 -14.48 18.53
CA SER A 166 -3.72 -15.91 18.70
C SER A 166 -2.53 -16.78 18.33
N THR A 167 -2.26 -17.78 19.16
CA THR A 167 -1.35 -18.89 18.82
C THR A 167 -1.98 -19.83 17.78
N GLY A 168 -3.31 -19.95 17.80
CA GLY A 168 -4.12 -20.61 16.78
C GLY A 168 -4.55 -19.64 15.67
N ASN A 169 -5.84 -19.67 15.30
CA ASN A 169 -6.41 -18.83 14.26
C ASN A 169 -7.26 -17.70 14.85
N ALA A 170 -6.79 -16.46 14.75
CA ALA A 170 -7.47 -15.28 15.26
C ALA A 170 -8.84 -15.04 14.59
N MET A 171 -9.04 -15.50 13.35
CA MET A 171 -10.33 -15.35 12.66
C MET A 171 -11.42 -16.18 13.33
N THR A 172 -11.08 -17.39 13.77
CA THR A 172 -12.01 -18.25 14.52
C THR A 172 -12.40 -17.58 15.84
N LYS A 173 -11.43 -17.00 16.54
CA LYS A 173 -11.68 -16.28 17.80
C LYS A 173 -12.52 -15.02 17.62
N LEU A 174 -12.33 -14.28 16.53
CA LEU A 174 -13.19 -13.15 16.21
C LEU A 174 -14.64 -13.59 16.03
N LEU A 175 -14.88 -14.69 15.32
CA LEU A 175 -16.22 -15.23 15.08
C LEU A 175 -16.88 -15.68 16.39
N GLU A 176 -16.14 -16.33 17.29
CA GLU A 176 -16.62 -16.69 18.63
C GLU A 176 -17.04 -15.45 19.44
N ILE A 177 -16.20 -14.41 19.48
CA ILE A 177 -16.45 -13.17 20.25
C ILE A 177 -17.65 -12.39 19.69
N THR A 178 -17.88 -12.46 18.38
CA THR A 178 -18.96 -11.74 17.69
C THR A 178 -20.25 -12.57 17.60
N GLY A 179 -20.31 -13.74 18.24
CA GLY A 179 -21.48 -14.61 18.22
C GLY A 179 -21.84 -15.11 16.82
N GLY A 180 -20.84 -15.37 15.98
CA GLY A 180 -21.04 -15.84 14.61
C GLY A 180 -21.28 -14.74 13.57
N ARG A 181 -21.34 -13.47 13.97
CA ARG A 181 -21.59 -12.35 13.05
C ARG A 181 -20.32 -11.90 12.36
N ALA A 182 -20.42 -11.49 11.10
CA ALA A 182 -19.31 -10.85 10.41
C ALA A 182 -18.97 -9.51 11.09
N ALA A 183 -17.67 -9.28 11.35
CA ALA A 183 -17.17 -8.02 11.88
C ALA A 183 -16.23 -7.37 10.87
N PRO A 184 -16.24 -6.02 10.76
CA PRO A 184 -15.26 -5.31 9.96
C PRO A 184 -13.86 -5.57 10.52
N ILE A 185 -12.88 -5.67 9.63
CA ILE A 185 -11.47 -5.86 10.01
C ILE A 185 -10.69 -4.63 9.58
N ASP A 186 -10.05 -3.97 10.54
CA ASP A 186 -9.20 -2.81 10.30
C ASP A 186 -7.79 -3.23 9.93
N LYS A 187 -7.33 -4.31 10.55
CA LYS A 187 -5.98 -4.83 10.36
C LYS A 187 -5.94 -6.34 10.58
N ILE A 188 -5.19 -7.07 9.76
CA ILE A 188 -4.91 -8.49 9.95
C ILE A 188 -3.44 -8.78 9.76
N LYS A 189 -2.93 -9.74 10.53
CA LYS A 189 -1.64 -10.37 10.31
C LYS A 189 -1.88 -11.83 9.95
N ILE A 190 -1.50 -12.22 8.74
CA ILE A 190 -1.71 -13.57 8.19
C ILE A 190 -0.36 -14.23 8.02
N VAL A 191 -0.27 -15.52 8.34
CA VAL A 191 0.86 -16.37 7.99
C VAL A 191 0.39 -17.49 7.07
N TYR A 192 1.25 -17.91 6.15
CA TYR A 192 1.02 -19.01 5.24
C TYR A 192 2.35 -19.52 4.68
N THR A 193 2.29 -20.54 3.84
CA THR A 193 3.42 -21.06 3.10
C THR A 193 3.14 -20.92 1.60
N TYR A 194 4.11 -20.38 0.86
CA TYR A 194 4.10 -20.22 -0.60
C TYR A 194 5.39 -20.81 -1.15
N ASN A 195 5.32 -21.72 -2.13
CA ASN A 195 6.50 -22.42 -2.69
C ASN A 195 7.47 -22.94 -1.61
N SER A 196 6.92 -23.58 -0.56
CA SER A 196 7.64 -24.09 0.62
C SER A 196 8.32 -23.03 1.51
N ALA A 197 8.23 -21.74 1.18
CA ALA A 197 8.74 -20.65 2.00
C ALA A 197 7.66 -20.14 2.97
N PRO A 198 7.99 -19.89 4.25
CA PRO A 198 7.07 -19.24 5.18
C PRO A 198 6.90 -17.77 4.80
N VAL A 199 5.65 -17.34 4.72
CA VAL A 199 5.28 -15.96 4.42
C VAL A 199 4.43 -15.39 5.55
N GLN A 200 4.73 -14.15 5.90
CA GLN A 200 3.92 -13.34 6.79
C GLN A 200 3.52 -12.07 6.06
N ILE A 201 2.22 -11.78 6.06
CA ILE A 201 1.69 -10.51 5.58
C ILE A 201 0.92 -9.79 6.68
N GLU A 202 0.91 -8.46 6.59
CA GLU A 202 0.07 -7.59 7.38
C GLU A 202 -0.70 -6.67 6.42
N LEU A 203 -2.02 -6.64 6.54
CA LEU A 203 -2.91 -5.83 5.70
C LEU A 203 -3.70 -4.88 6.59
N SER A 204 -3.90 -3.65 6.14
CA SER A 204 -4.84 -2.71 6.74
C SER A 204 -5.94 -2.30 5.77
N ARG A 205 -7.10 -1.94 6.32
CA ARG A 205 -8.23 -1.39 5.58
C ARG A 205 -7.89 -0.07 4.86
N SER A 206 -6.83 0.60 5.30
CA SER A 206 -6.28 1.80 4.65
C SER A 206 -5.35 1.50 3.45
N GLY A 207 -5.20 0.25 3.04
CA GLY A 207 -4.40 -0.13 1.86
C GLY A 207 -2.90 -0.29 2.13
N SER A 208 -2.48 -0.32 3.41
CA SER A 208 -1.08 -0.62 3.75
C SER A 208 -0.86 -2.12 3.75
N VAL A 209 0.21 -2.56 3.09
CA VAL A 209 0.63 -3.96 3.06
C VAL A 209 2.05 -4.05 3.60
N ALA A 210 2.32 -5.00 4.48
CA ALA A 210 3.68 -5.41 4.81
C ALA A 210 3.85 -6.90 4.53
N ILE A 211 4.94 -7.29 3.89
CA ILE A 211 5.18 -8.65 3.44
C ILE A 211 6.61 -9.07 3.80
N SER A 212 6.78 -10.31 4.28
CA SER A 212 8.10 -10.82 4.68
C SER A 212 8.90 -11.45 3.54
N LEU A 213 8.24 -11.91 2.48
CA LEU A 213 8.85 -12.52 1.31
C LEU A 213 9.11 -11.45 0.24
N ASP A 214 10.29 -11.46 -0.34
CA ASP A 214 10.65 -10.59 -1.47
C ASP A 214 10.80 -11.47 -2.71
N ASP A 215 9.65 -11.73 -3.34
CA ASP A 215 9.50 -12.56 -4.53
C ASP A 215 8.45 -11.90 -5.44
N ASP A 216 8.80 -11.63 -6.69
CA ASP A 216 7.96 -10.82 -7.58
C ASP A 216 6.70 -11.54 -8.04
N GLU A 217 6.77 -12.86 -8.24
CA GLU A 217 5.60 -13.67 -8.60
C GLU A 217 4.59 -13.67 -7.44
N HIS A 218 5.07 -13.94 -6.22
CA HIS A 218 4.27 -13.88 -5.01
C HIS A 218 3.66 -12.50 -4.80
N LEU A 219 4.44 -11.45 -5.03
CA LEU A 219 4.00 -10.07 -4.88
C LEU A 219 2.85 -9.76 -5.83
N HIS A 220 2.99 -10.10 -7.12
CA HIS A 220 1.97 -9.90 -8.13
C HIS A 220 0.68 -10.70 -7.82
N LEU A 221 0.81 -11.94 -7.34
CA LEU A 221 -0.33 -12.71 -6.85
C LEU A 221 -1.03 -12.04 -5.67
N LEU A 222 -0.28 -11.51 -4.70
CA LEU A 222 -0.89 -10.83 -3.56
C LEU A 222 -1.58 -9.53 -4.00
N THR A 223 -0.93 -8.70 -4.82
CA THR A 223 -1.48 -7.41 -5.24
C THR A 223 -2.74 -7.56 -6.08
N SER A 224 -2.82 -8.58 -6.95
CA SER A 224 -4.03 -8.90 -7.72
C SER A 224 -5.22 -9.36 -6.86
N LEU A 225 -4.99 -9.92 -5.67
CA LEU A 225 -6.06 -10.20 -4.71
C LEU A 225 -6.58 -8.93 -4.03
N LEU A 226 -5.76 -7.90 -3.93
CA LEU A 226 -6.10 -6.62 -3.29
C LEU A 226 -6.81 -5.66 -4.25
N ILE A 227 -6.46 -5.71 -5.53
CA ILE A 227 -7.02 -4.90 -6.60
C ILE A 227 -8.18 -5.66 -7.23
N ARG A 228 -9.40 -5.42 -6.75
CA ARG A 228 -10.65 -5.88 -7.39
C ARG A 228 -11.65 -4.74 -7.41
#